data_AF-A0A8J8E3M6-F1
#
_entry.id   AF-A0A8J8E3M6-F1
#
_cell.length_a   1.000
_cell.length_b   1.000
_cell.length_c   1.000
_cell.angle_alpha   90.00
_cell.angle_beta   90.00
_cell.angle_gamma   90.00
#
_symmetry.space_group_name_H-M   'P 1'
#
loop_
_entity.id
_entity.type
_entity.pdbx_description
1 polymer ?
#
loop_
_entity_poly.entity_id
_entity_poly.type
_entity_poly.pdbx_seq_one_letter_code
_entity_poly.pdbx_strand_id
1 'polypeptide(L)'
;MYLLFIFIYAFGVVTRKSPEELAYFGLLFLGVALIMRPKRRVLGKLCFLLGFEGLLFITALFNQGRPLFHTPFGPVTVEGVSSFFMLLCKAFFSAGTVVVITDSVGFSRLLAEMKALRFPRVLVLTLAFTYRYMDLLVDETRRMKRALDSRAFGIGKREYYRMLGSLMGEVLLRAYLRSGRVYRAMLSRGFGEFPSMDEPGPNLQTAVLAILALGGLLI
;
A
#
# COMPACT_ATOMS: atom_id res chain seq x y z
N MET A 1 1.14 -12.90 -11.99
CA MET A 1 2.07 -12.70 -10.86
C MET A 1 2.44 -11.23 -10.74
N TYR A 2 1.48 -10.40 -10.35
CA TYR A 2 1.64 -8.97 -10.10
C TYR A 2 2.56 -8.68 -8.90
N LEU A 3 2.52 -9.49 -7.84
CA LEU A 3 3.40 -9.32 -6.67
C LEU A 3 4.88 -9.47 -7.04
N LEU A 4 5.21 -10.47 -7.86
CA LEU A 4 6.57 -10.68 -8.35
C LEU A 4 7.01 -9.51 -9.24
N PHE A 5 6.14 -9.06 -10.14
CA PHE A 5 6.40 -7.87 -10.96
C PHE A 5 6.67 -6.63 -10.10
N ILE A 6 5.82 -6.34 -9.09
CA ILE A 6 6.00 -5.21 -8.17
C ILE A 6 7.36 -5.29 -7.49
N PHE A 7 7.73 -6.47 -6.98
CA PHE A 7 9.00 -6.66 -6.27
C PHE A 7 10.20 -6.42 -7.19
N ILE A 8 10.21 -7.05 -8.37
CA ILE A 8 11.28 -6.88 -9.37
C ILE A 8 11.37 -5.43 -9.82
N TYR A 9 10.23 -4.80 -10.09
CA TYR A 9 10.16 -3.41 -10.52
C TYR A 9 10.70 -2.46 -9.45
N ALA A 10 10.26 -2.60 -8.20
CA ALA A 10 10.72 -1.77 -7.10
C ALA A 10 12.23 -1.95 -6.85
N PHE A 11 12.72 -3.19 -6.88
CA PHE A 11 14.15 -3.48 -6.77
C PHE A 11 14.94 -2.84 -7.92
N GLY A 12 14.45 -2.97 -9.15
CA GLY A 12 15.05 -2.33 -10.33
C GLY A 12 15.13 -0.82 -10.19
N VAL A 13 14.04 -0.15 -9.83
CA VAL A 13 14.02 1.30 -9.64
C VAL A 13 15.03 1.76 -8.58
N VAL A 14 15.10 1.05 -7.45
CA VAL A 14 15.94 1.47 -6.31
C VAL A 14 17.43 1.33 -6.60
N THR A 15 17.85 0.25 -7.28
CA THR A 15 19.27 -0.05 -7.53
C THR A 15 19.92 0.93 -8.53
N ARG A 16 19.14 1.56 -9.41
CA ARG A 16 19.69 2.40 -10.49
C ARG A 16 20.31 3.70 -10.02
N LYS A 17 21.43 4.09 -10.59
CA LYS A 17 22.18 5.31 -10.22
C LYS A 17 22.18 6.36 -11.33
N SER A 18 21.84 6.00 -12.55
CA SER A 18 21.77 6.92 -13.68
C SER A 18 20.34 7.43 -13.92
N PRO A 19 20.18 8.67 -14.42
CA PRO A 19 18.87 9.21 -14.78
C PRO A 19 18.27 8.54 -16.04
N GLU A 20 19.11 8.04 -16.95
CA GLU A 20 18.68 7.38 -18.19
C GLU A 20 18.05 6.00 -17.93
N GLU A 21 18.65 5.19 -17.04
CA GLU A 21 18.04 3.95 -16.59
C GLU A 21 16.72 4.22 -15.84
N LEU A 22 16.66 5.28 -15.04
CA LEU A 22 15.44 5.66 -14.32
C LEU A 22 14.32 6.07 -15.28
N ALA A 23 14.64 6.68 -16.42
CA ALA A 23 13.68 7.03 -17.45
C ALA A 23 13.01 5.79 -18.07
N TYR A 24 13.75 4.68 -18.24
CA TYR A 24 13.18 3.40 -18.68
C TYR A 24 12.08 2.92 -17.72
N PHE A 25 12.36 2.91 -16.42
CA PHE A 25 11.36 2.53 -15.43
C PHE A 25 10.18 3.52 -15.37
N GLY A 26 10.43 4.82 -15.56
CA GLY A 26 9.37 5.83 -15.70
C GLY A 26 8.42 5.54 -16.88
N LEU A 27 8.96 5.15 -18.03
CA LEU A 27 8.17 4.71 -19.19
C LEU A 27 7.39 3.43 -18.89
N LEU A 28 8.01 2.48 -18.19
CA LEU A 28 7.34 1.24 -17.79
C LEU A 28 6.18 1.52 -16.81
N PHE A 29 6.37 2.41 -15.83
CA PHE A 29 5.29 2.87 -14.94
C PHE A 29 4.14 3.49 -15.73
N LEU A 30 4.43 4.34 -16.72
CA LEU A 30 3.43 4.95 -17.57
C LEU A 30 2.67 3.89 -18.40
N GLY A 31 3.37 2.88 -18.92
CA GLY A 31 2.77 1.71 -19.57
C GLY A 31 1.83 0.94 -18.65
N VAL A 32 2.25 0.66 -17.41
CA VAL A 32 1.40 0.01 -16.39
C VAL A 32 0.17 0.87 -16.09
N ALA A 33 0.33 2.18 -15.91
CA ALA A 33 -0.77 3.09 -15.66
C ALA A 33 -1.77 3.14 -16.84
N LEU A 34 -1.30 3.10 -18.08
CA LEU A 34 -2.16 3.07 -19.27
C LEU A 34 -2.92 1.75 -19.42
N ILE A 35 -2.28 0.62 -19.15
CA ILE A 35 -2.91 -0.72 -19.23
C ILE A 35 -3.96 -0.87 -18.11
N MET A 36 -3.60 -0.48 -16.88
CA MET A 36 -4.42 -0.69 -15.69
C MET A 36 -5.54 0.34 -15.54
N ARG A 37 -5.49 1.45 -16.30
CA ARG A 37 -6.47 2.55 -16.34
C ARG A 37 -7.00 2.93 -14.95
N PRO A 38 -6.14 3.47 -14.06
CA PRO A 38 -6.52 3.73 -12.68
C PRO A 38 -7.68 4.73 -12.59
N LYS A 39 -8.56 4.53 -11.62
CA LYS A 39 -9.70 5.43 -11.37
C LYS A 39 -9.21 6.82 -10.97
N ARG A 40 -10.01 7.87 -11.21
CA ARG A 40 -9.67 9.25 -10.80
C ARG A 40 -9.30 9.40 -9.32
N ARG A 41 -9.83 8.54 -8.43
CA ARG A 41 -9.48 8.51 -7.00
C ARG A 41 -8.01 8.13 -6.75
N VAL A 42 -7.42 7.31 -7.62
CA VAL A 42 -6.01 6.92 -7.53
C VAL A 42 -5.10 8.11 -7.81
N LEU A 43 -5.48 9.01 -8.72
CA LEU A 43 -4.70 10.21 -9.02
C LEU A 43 -4.53 11.10 -7.79
N GLY A 44 -5.57 11.22 -6.95
CA GLY A 44 -5.46 11.92 -5.67
C GLY A 44 -4.47 11.26 -4.71
N LYS A 45 -4.42 9.93 -4.67
CA LYS A 45 -3.43 9.18 -3.88
C LYS A 45 -2.01 9.39 -4.41
N LEU A 46 -1.83 9.39 -5.73
CA LEU A 46 -0.52 9.63 -6.37
C LEU A 46 -0.03 11.07 -6.13
N CYS A 47 -0.90 12.07 -6.22
CA CYS A 47 -0.54 13.45 -5.88
C CYS A 47 -0.17 13.60 -4.40
N PHE A 48 -0.94 12.97 -3.50
CA PHE A 48 -0.61 12.97 -2.07
C PHE A 48 0.74 12.29 -1.81
N LEU A 49 0.99 11.16 -2.47
CA LEU A 49 2.25 10.42 -2.38
C LEU A 49 3.44 11.28 -2.84
N LEU A 50 3.32 11.94 -3.99
CA LEU A 50 4.36 12.83 -4.52
C LEU A 50 4.66 14.00 -3.57
N GLY A 51 3.61 14.61 -2.98
CA GLY A 51 3.79 15.68 -2.00
C GLY A 51 4.43 15.20 -0.70
N PHE A 52 4.01 14.03 -0.20
CA PHE A 52 4.57 13.42 1.00
C PHE A 52 6.03 13.01 0.81
N GLU A 53 6.37 12.37 -0.31
CA GLU A 53 7.74 11.99 -0.65
C GLU A 53 8.63 13.22 -0.87
N GLY A 54 8.11 14.26 -1.52
CA GLY A 54 8.82 15.54 -1.67
C GLY A 54 9.17 16.16 -0.32
N LEU A 55 8.26 16.10 0.66
CA LEU A 55 8.53 16.55 2.02
C LEU A 55 9.58 15.67 2.71
N LEU A 56 9.52 14.34 2.55
CA LEU A 56 10.48 13.41 3.15
C LEU A 56 11.90 13.63 2.65
N PHE A 57 12.07 13.89 1.35
CA PHE A 57 13.39 14.03 0.74
C PHE A 57 13.88 15.48 0.68
N ILE A 58 13.17 16.45 1.25
CA ILE A 58 13.60 17.85 1.24
C ILE A 58 14.99 18.05 1.84
N THR A 59 15.38 17.18 2.78
CA THR A 59 16.70 17.17 3.40
C THR A 59 17.82 16.81 2.42
N ALA A 60 17.52 16.08 1.34
CA ALA A 60 18.48 15.73 0.31
C ALA A 60 19.00 16.94 -0.46
N LEU A 61 18.28 18.09 -0.47
CA LEU A 61 18.76 19.33 -1.08
C LEU A 61 20.02 19.88 -0.41
N PHE A 62 20.23 19.56 0.87
CA PHE A 62 21.35 20.03 1.68
C PHE A 62 22.55 19.07 1.69
N ASN A 63 22.58 18.12 0.74
CA ASN A 63 23.69 17.18 0.64
C ASN A 63 25.00 17.93 0.25
N GLN A 64 26.15 17.38 0.64
CA GLN A 64 27.44 18.03 0.38
C GLN A 64 27.74 18.06 -1.14
N GLY A 65 28.23 19.19 -1.64
CA GLY A 65 28.40 19.42 -3.07
C GLY A 65 28.73 20.87 -3.41
N ARG A 66 28.66 21.22 -4.69
CA ARG A 66 28.88 22.57 -5.21
C ARG A 66 27.69 23.47 -4.82
N PRO A 67 27.88 24.50 -3.98
CA PRO A 67 26.79 25.34 -3.49
C PRO A 67 26.23 26.20 -4.63
N LEU A 68 24.91 26.15 -4.83
CA LEU A 68 24.18 27.02 -5.75
C LEU A 68 23.67 28.27 -5.02
N PHE A 69 23.06 28.05 -3.84
CA PHE A 69 22.45 29.08 -3.01
C PHE A 69 22.70 28.79 -1.53
N HIS A 70 22.93 29.85 -0.75
CA HIS A 70 23.01 29.76 0.70
C HIS A 70 21.64 30.07 1.31
N THR A 71 21.10 29.09 2.05
CA THR A 71 19.88 29.28 2.85
C THR A 71 20.20 29.27 4.35
N PRO A 72 19.33 29.82 5.21
CA PRO A 72 19.54 29.85 6.67
C PRO A 72 19.73 28.47 7.31
N PHE A 73 19.26 27.41 6.64
CA PHE A 73 19.28 26.03 7.12
C PHE A 73 20.44 25.19 6.55
N GLY A 74 21.25 25.76 5.63
CA GLY A 74 22.34 25.08 4.94
C GLY A 74 22.45 25.50 3.47
N PRO A 75 23.57 25.19 2.78
CA PRO A 75 23.71 25.45 1.35
C PRO A 75 22.92 24.42 0.53
N VAL A 76 22.16 24.88 -0.47
CA VAL A 76 21.56 24.01 -1.48
C VAL A 76 22.61 23.77 -2.56
N THR A 77 22.91 22.50 -2.83
CA THR A 77 23.99 22.09 -3.76
C THR A 77 23.42 21.51 -5.06
N VAL A 78 24.19 21.58 -6.15
CA VAL A 78 23.82 20.95 -7.44
C VAL A 78 23.54 19.45 -7.24
N GLU A 79 24.45 18.80 -6.52
CA GLU A 79 24.40 17.38 -6.18
C GLU A 79 23.18 17.07 -5.31
N GLY A 80 22.83 17.97 -4.38
CA GLY A 80 21.63 17.86 -3.54
C GLY A 80 20.33 17.94 -4.34
N VAL A 81 20.23 18.85 -5.31
CA VAL A 81 19.07 18.94 -6.21
C VAL A 81 18.94 17.67 -7.07
N SER A 82 20.05 17.19 -7.64
CA SER A 82 20.03 15.95 -8.42
C SER A 82 19.63 14.73 -7.58
N SER A 83 20.13 14.64 -6.34
CA SER A 83 19.80 13.58 -5.39
C SER A 83 18.33 13.64 -4.98
N PHE A 84 17.81 14.84 -4.75
CA PHE A 84 16.40 15.06 -4.43
C PHE A 84 15.48 14.53 -5.53
N PHE A 85 15.68 14.97 -6.77
CA PHE A 85 14.86 14.50 -7.89
C PHE A 85 14.99 12.99 -8.09
N MET A 86 16.20 12.46 -7.94
CA MET A 86 16.42 11.04 -8.09
C MET A 86 15.68 10.20 -7.04
N LEU A 87 15.77 10.60 -5.77
CA LEU A 87 15.06 9.92 -4.68
C LEU A 87 13.55 10.06 -4.83
N LEU A 88 13.07 11.26 -5.19
CA LEU A 88 11.66 11.53 -5.44
C LEU A 88 11.10 10.65 -6.54
N CYS A 89 11.76 10.58 -7.71
CA CYS A 89 11.32 9.74 -8.81
C CYS A 89 11.35 8.25 -8.46
N LYS A 90 12.39 7.78 -7.75
CA LYS A 90 12.46 6.37 -7.32
C LYS A 90 11.34 5.98 -6.37
N ALA A 91 11.09 6.81 -5.36
CA ALA A 91 10.01 6.60 -4.41
C ALA A 91 8.67 6.60 -5.15
N PHE A 92 8.41 7.63 -5.96
CA PHE A 92 7.17 7.79 -6.69
C PHE A 92 6.89 6.63 -7.65
N PHE A 93 7.89 6.19 -8.42
CA PHE A 93 7.71 5.07 -9.35
C PHE A 93 7.48 3.75 -8.61
N SER A 94 8.24 3.47 -7.55
CA SER A 94 8.09 2.22 -6.79
C SER A 94 6.74 2.16 -6.07
N ALA A 95 6.42 3.17 -5.25
CA ALA A 95 5.18 3.22 -4.49
C ALA A 95 3.95 3.45 -5.40
N GLY A 96 4.09 4.28 -6.44
CA GLY A 96 3.05 4.50 -7.44
C GLY A 96 2.64 3.21 -8.15
N THR A 97 3.59 2.36 -8.52
CA THR A 97 3.31 1.05 -9.15
C THR A 97 2.51 0.14 -8.23
N VAL A 98 2.88 0.08 -6.95
CA VAL A 98 2.12 -0.67 -5.92
C VAL A 98 0.69 -0.16 -5.84
N VAL A 99 0.49 1.16 -5.78
CA VAL A 99 -0.82 1.78 -5.67
C VAL A 99 -1.70 1.49 -6.89
N VAL A 100 -1.16 1.66 -8.10
CA VAL A 100 -1.89 1.42 -9.36
C VAL A 100 -2.31 -0.04 -9.47
N ILE A 101 -1.39 -0.98 -9.21
CA ILE A 101 -1.69 -2.40 -9.33
C ILE A 101 -2.68 -2.86 -8.27
N THR A 102 -2.50 -2.42 -7.01
CA THR A 102 -3.40 -2.83 -5.91
C THR A 102 -4.83 -2.36 -6.14
N ASP A 103 -5.02 -1.15 -6.69
CA ASP A 103 -6.35 -0.61 -7.01
C ASP A 103 -7.03 -1.34 -8.18
N SER A 104 -6.27 -1.68 -9.23
CA SER A 104 -6.83 -2.32 -10.43
C SER A 104 -7.05 -3.83 -10.28
N VAL A 105 -6.17 -4.53 -9.55
CA VAL A 105 -6.20 -6.00 -9.43
C VAL A 105 -7.06 -6.48 -8.25
N GLY A 106 -7.15 -5.67 -7.19
CA GLY A 106 -7.93 -5.97 -5.98
C GLY A 106 -7.20 -6.90 -4.99
N PHE A 107 -7.53 -6.76 -3.70
CA PHE A 107 -6.81 -7.42 -2.60
C PHE A 107 -6.95 -8.95 -2.61
N SER A 108 -8.12 -9.49 -2.97
CA SER A 108 -8.35 -10.95 -3.04
C SER A 108 -7.39 -11.65 -3.99
N ARG A 109 -7.09 -11.02 -5.14
CA ARG A 109 -6.18 -11.59 -6.13
C ARG A 109 -4.71 -11.48 -5.69
N LEU A 110 -4.34 -10.43 -4.95
CA LEU A 110 -3.03 -10.36 -4.31
C LEU A 110 -2.84 -11.49 -3.27
N LEU A 111 -3.86 -11.79 -2.47
CA LEU A 111 -3.80 -12.92 -1.52
C LEU A 111 -3.65 -14.27 -2.23
N ALA A 112 -4.34 -14.47 -3.36
CA ALA A 112 -4.17 -15.66 -4.17
C ALA A 112 -2.73 -15.79 -4.71
N GLU A 113 -2.13 -14.69 -5.15
CA GLU A 113 -0.72 -14.67 -5.56
C GLU A 113 0.25 -14.92 -4.40
N MET A 114 -0.02 -14.42 -3.18
CA MET A 114 0.79 -14.75 -2.01
C MET A 114 0.77 -16.25 -1.71
N LYS A 115 -0.41 -16.90 -1.85
CA LYS A 115 -0.53 -18.36 -1.73
C LYS A 115 0.29 -19.09 -2.80
N ALA A 116 0.22 -18.63 -4.06
CA ALA A 116 1.00 -19.19 -5.16
C ALA A 116 2.51 -19.05 -4.95
N LEU A 117 2.95 -17.94 -4.34
CA LEU A 117 4.34 -17.69 -3.92
C LEU A 117 4.75 -18.47 -2.66
N ARG A 118 3.90 -19.38 -2.15
CA ARG A 118 4.15 -20.23 -0.98
C ARG A 118 4.40 -19.46 0.32
N PHE A 119 3.77 -18.29 0.50
CA PHE A 119 3.78 -17.61 1.80
C PHE A 119 3.17 -18.49 2.90
N PRO A 120 3.61 -18.34 4.17
CA PRO A 120 3.05 -19.09 5.29
C PRO A 120 1.53 -18.98 5.34
N ARG A 121 0.85 -20.14 5.38
CA ARG A 121 -0.60 -20.23 5.27
C ARG A 121 -1.34 -19.41 6.35
N VAL A 122 -0.75 -19.33 7.56
CA VAL A 122 -1.29 -18.55 8.67
C VAL A 122 -1.37 -17.05 8.34
N LEU A 123 -0.37 -16.50 7.63
CA LEU A 123 -0.36 -15.09 7.23
C LEU A 123 -1.44 -14.79 6.19
N VAL A 124 -1.53 -15.61 5.13
CA VAL A 124 -2.54 -15.45 4.08
C VAL A 124 -3.95 -15.57 4.67
N LEU A 125 -4.15 -16.53 5.57
CA LEU A 125 -5.42 -16.73 6.29
C LEU A 125 -5.81 -15.52 7.12
N THR A 126 -4.85 -15.01 7.91
CA THR A 126 -5.06 -13.86 8.79
C THR A 126 -5.42 -12.62 7.97
N LEU A 127 -4.69 -12.34 6.89
CA LEU A 127 -4.98 -11.22 5.99
C LEU A 127 -6.33 -11.37 5.29
N ALA A 128 -6.70 -12.58 4.85
CA ALA A 128 -8.00 -12.85 4.24
C ALA A 128 -9.16 -12.59 5.21
N PHE A 129 -9.03 -13.03 6.47
CA PHE A 129 -10.00 -12.74 7.52
C PHE A 129 -10.06 -11.24 7.83
N THR A 130 -8.91 -10.58 7.98
CA THR A 130 -8.87 -9.14 8.19
C THR A 130 -9.62 -8.40 7.09
N TYR A 131 -9.33 -8.71 5.82
CA TYR A 131 -10.01 -8.07 4.68
C TYR A 131 -11.51 -8.35 4.66
N ARG A 132 -11.92 -9.61 4.82
CA ARG A 132 -13.34 -10.01 4.81
C ARG A 132 -14.15 -9.38 5.94
N TYR A 133 -13.55 -9.20 7.11
CA TYR A 133 -14.24 -8.68 8.30
C TYR A 133 -14.03 -7.17 8.51
N MET A 134 -13.19 -6.50 7.70
CA MET A 134 -12.91 -5.07 7.83
C MET A 134 -14.17 -4.23 7.70
N ASP A 135 -14.92 -4.39 6.61
CA ASP A 135 -16.12 -3.58 6.34
C ASP A 135 -17.19 -3.76 7.42
N LEU A 136 -17.33 -4.99 7.89
CA LEU A 136 -18.24 -5.36 8.95
C LEU A 136 -17.89 -4.72 10.30
N LEU A 137 -16.60 -4.69 10.65
CA LEU A 137 -16.11 -4.01 11.85
C LEU A 137 -16.27 -2.48 11.72
N VAL A 138 -16.05 -1.94 10.52
CA VAL A 138 -16.28 -0.52 10.23
C VAL A 138 -17.76 -0.15 10.42
N ASP A 139 -18.68 -0.97 9.90
CA ASP A 139 -20.11 -0.74 10.05
C ASP A 139 -20.61 -0.86 11.50
N GLU A 140 -20.09 -1.85 12.24
CA GLU A 140 -20.36 -1.99 13.67
C GLU A 140 -19.84 -0.78 14.46
N THR A 141 -18.60 -0.36 14.20
CA THR A 141 -18.01 0.82 14.82
C THR A 141 -18.80 2.09 14.49
N ARG A 142 -19.23 2.28 13.24
CA ARG A 142 -20.07 3.42 12.82
C ARG A 142 -21.44 3.41 13.50
N ARG A 143 -22.06 2.25 13.69
CA ARG A 143 -23.33 2.13 14.44
C ARG A 143 -23.15 2.50 15.90
N MET A 144 -22.12 1.97 16.55
CA MET A 144 -21.81 2.26 17.95
C MET A 144 -21.45 3.73 18.16
N LYS A 145 -20.67 4.31 17.24
CA LYS A 145 -20.31 5.72 17.28
C LYS A 145 -21.54 6.62 17.16
N ARG A 146 -22.46 6.32 16.22
CA ARG A 146 -23.73 7.06 16.12
C ARG A 146 -24.54 7.00 17.42
N ALA A 147 -24.63 5.83 18.05
CA ALA A 147 -25.31 5.68 19.33
C ALA A 147 -24.62 6.47 20.46
N LEU A 148 -23.28 6.50 20.47
CA LEU A 148 -22.50 7.33 21.39
C LEU A 148 -22.80 8.81 21.17
N ASP A 149 -22.71 9.28 19.93
CA ASP A 149 -22.92 10.69 19.57
C ASP A 149 -24.35 11.14 19.94
N SER A 150 -25.36 10.27 19.84
CA SER A 150 -26.73 10.56 20.31
C SER A 150 -26.86 10.69 21.83
N ARG A 151 -26.05 9.96 22.60
CA ARG A 151 -26.05 10.02 24.08
C ARG A 151 -25.16 11.15 24.60
N ALA A 152 -24.17 11.56 23.82
CA ALA A 152 -23.15 12.52 24.22
C ALA A 152 -23.47 13.98 23.92
N PHE A 153 -24.75 14.31 23.70
CA PHE A 153 -25.17 15.68 23.42
C PHE A 153 -24.90 16.59 24.63
N GLY A 154 -24.16 17.68 24.42
CA GLY A 154 -23.81 18.64 25.48
C GLY A 154 -22.65 18.22 26.39
N ILE A 155 -21.98 17.10 26.11
CA ILE A 155 -20.87 16.60 26.94
C ILE A 155 -19.54 17.30 26.57
N GLY A 156 -18.72 17.60 27.58
CA GLY A 156 -17.40 18.21 27.39
C GLY A 156 -16.41 17.30 26.63
N LYS A 157 -15.48 17.89 25.87
CA LYS A 157 -14.52 17.15 25.01
C LYS A 157 -13.76 16.05 25.74
N ARG A 158 -13.33 16.29 26.99
CA ARG A 158 -12.58 15.32 27.80
C ARG A 158 -13.40 14.06 28.09
N GLU A 159 -14.67 14.23 28.42
CA GLU A 159 -15.57 13.12 28.72
C GLU A 159 -16.00 12.40 27.44
N TYR A 160 -16.18 13.12 26.33
CA TYR A 160 -16.37 12.53 25.01
C TYR A 160 -15.23 11.58 24.63
N TYR A 161 -13.96 12.01 24.78
CA TYR A 161 -12.81 11.15 24.50
C TYR A 161 -12.72 9.95 25.44
N ARG A 162 -13.10 10.10 26.71
CA ARG A 162 -13.17 8.95 27.64
C ARG A 162 -14.18 7.91 27.14
N MET A 163 -15.37 8.34 26.75
CA MET A 163 -16.37 7.41 26.22
C MET A 163 -15.97 6.80 24.87
N LEU A 164 -15.25 7.55 24.03
CA LEU A 164 -14.70 7.04 22.78
C LEU A 164 -13.68 5.91 23.05
N GLY A 165 -12.84 6.05 24.09
CA GLY A 165 -11.96 4.99 24.57
C GLY A 165 -12.74 3.73 24.99
N SER A 166 -13.82 3.89 25.75
CA SER A 166 -14.71 2.78 26.12
C SER A 166 -15.35 2.11 24.91
N LEU A 167 -15.76 2.89 23.90
CA LEU A 167 -16.29 2.37 22.64
C LEU A 167 -15.25 1.52 21.91
N MET A 168 -14.00 1.97 21.84
CA MET A 168 -12.91 1.19 21.23
C MET A 168 -12.70 -0.15 21.94
N GLY A 169 -12.74 -0.15 23.28
CA GLY A 169 -12.66 -1.38 24.08
C GLY A 169 -13.81 -2.34 23.80
N GLU A 170 -15.03 -1.82 23.67
CA GLU A 170 -16.21 -2.64 23.34
C GLU A 170 -16.12 -3.23 21.93
N VAL A 171 -15.65 -2.46 20.93
CA VAL A 171 -15.41 -2.97 19.58
C VAL A 171 -14.39 -4.12 19.60
N LEU A 172 -13.29 -3.97 20.35
CA LEU A 172 -12.27 -5.00 20.50
C LEU A 172 -12.83 -6.28 21.14
N LEU A 173 -13.57 -6.14 22.24
CA LEU A 173 -14.18 -7.27 22.94
C LEU A 173 -15.16 -8.03 22.03
N ARG A 174 -15.99 -7.31 21.27
CA ARG A 174 -16.92 -7.91 20.31
C ARG A 174 -16.19 -8.63 19.17
N ALA A 175 -15.12 -8.04 18.64
CA ALA A 175 -14.30 -8.68 17.61
C ALA A 175 -13.67 -9.98 18.13
N TYR A 176 -13.18 -10.00 19.38
CA TYR A 176 -12.63 -11.18 20.04
C TYR A 176 -13.70 -12.26 20.27
N LEU A 177 -14.85 -11.92 20.83
CA LEU A 177 -15.96 -12.87 21.02
C LEU A 177 -16.49 -13.40 19.68
N ARG A 178 -16.43 -12.59 18.64
CA ARG A 178 -16.81 -12.99 17.28
C ARG A 178 -15.80 -13.96 16.68
N SER A 179 -14.50 -13.76 16.88
CA SER A 179 -13.48 -14.68 16.34
C SER A 179 -13.69 -16.10 16.87
N GLY A 180 -14.03 -16.26 18.15
CA GLY A 180 -14.37 -17.56 18.74
C GLY A 180 -15.61 -18.21 18.11
N ARG A 181 -16.66 -17.42 17.83
CA ARG A 181 -17.85 -17.92 17.13
C ARG A 181 -17.56 -18.34 15.69
N VAL A 182 -16.78 -17.54 14.97
CA VAL A 182 -16.36 -17.83 13.59
C VAL A 182 -15.48 -19.09 13.55
N TYR A 183 -14.54 -19.22 14.48
CA TYR A 183 -13.67 -20.39 14.58
C TYR A 183 -14.46 -21.68 14.84
N ARG A 184 -15.40 -21.67 15.78
CA ARG A 184 -16.27 -22.83 16.03
C ARG A 184 -17.11 -23.19 14.80
N ALA A 185 -17.68 -22.19 14.12
CA ALA A 185 -18.45 -22.42 12.89
C ALA A 185 -17.59 -22.98 11.74
N MET A 186 -16.32 -22.58 11.66
CA MET A 186 -15.36 -23.15 10.72
C MET A 186 -15.10 -24.63 11.04
N LEU A 187 -14.80 -24.96 12.29
CA LEU A 187 -14.59 -26.35 12.70
C LEU A 187 -15.82 -27.23 12.41
N SER A 188 -17.03 -26.74 12.68
CA SER A 188 -18.27 -27.47 12.37
C SER A 188 -18.50 -27.70 10.86
N ARG A 189 -17.87 -26.90 10.00
CA ARG A 189 -17.93 -27.05 8.53
C ARG A 189 -16.78 -27.90 7.97
N GLY A 190 -16.00 -28.56 8.83
CA GLY A 190 -14.87 -29.40 8.41
C GLY A 190 -13.64 -28.59 8.01
N PHE A 191 -13.42 -27.42 8.62
CA PHE A 191 -12.25 -26.59 8.32
C PHE A 191 -10.94 -27.31 8.63
N GLY A 192 -10.27 -27.78 7.59
CA GLY A 192 -8.88 -28.28 7.61
C GLY A 192 -8.00 -27.51 6.63
N GLU A 193 -8.50 -27.26 5.42
CA GLU A 193 -7.83 -26.46 4.38
C GLU A 193 -8.54 -25.13 4.08
N PHE A 194 -7.78 -24.11 3.72
CA PHE A 194 -8.37 -22.83 3.33
C PHE A 194 -8.95 -22.99 1.93
N PRO A 195 -10.19 -22.50 1.66
CA PRO A 195 -10.79 -22.59 0.33
C PRO A 195 -9.82 -22.09 -0.73
N SER A 196 -9.71 -22.79 -1.85
CA SER A 196 -8.98 -22.30 -3.01
C SER A 196 -9.57 -20.95 -3.40
N MET A 197 -8.77 -19.89 -3.25
CA MET A 197 -9.05 -18.65 -3.97
C MET A 197 -8.82 -18.93 -5.45
N ASP A 198 -9.63 -18.34 -6.33
CA ASP A 198 -9.44 -18.51 -7.78
C ASP A 198 -7.98 -18.27 -8.14
N GLU A 199 -7.32 -19.32 -8.60
CA GLU A 199 -5.92 -19.23 -8.97
C GLU A 199 -5.84 -18.32 -10.19
N PRO A 200 -5.03 -17.26 -10.13
CA PRO A 200 -4.88 -16.39 -11.29
C PRO A 200 -4.20 -17.21 -12.39
N GLY A 201 -4.97 -17.57 -13.41
CA GLY A 201 -4.44 -18.20 -14.62
C GLY A 201 -3.30 -17.36 -15.21
N PRO A 202 -2.39 -17.97 -15.99
CA PRO A 202 -1.26 -17.27 -16.57
C PRO A 202 -1.76 -16.16 -17.50
N ASN A 203 -1.71 -14.92 -17.02
CA ASN A 203 -2.05 -13.77 -17.85
C ASN A 203 -0.79 -13.34 -18.62
N LEU A 204 -0.85 -13.47 -19.94
CA LEU A 204 0.20 -13.05 -20.88
C LEU A 204 0.68 -11.62 -20.57
N GLN A 205 -0.24 -10.73 -20.19
CA GLN A 205 0.08 -9.36 -19.82
C GLN A 205 1.01 -9.27 -18.62
N THR A 206 0.84 -10.13 -17.61
CA THR A 206 1.71 -10.12 -16.42
C THR A 206 3.09 -10.71 -16.69
N ALA A 207 3.17 -11.71 -17.57
CA ALA A 207 4.43 -12.27 -18.00
C ALA A 207 5.24 -11.24 -18.81
N VAL A 208 4.59 -10.54 -19.76
CA VAL A 208 5.23 -9.48 -20.55
C VAL A 208 5.72 -8.34 -19.65
N LEU A 209 4.92 -7.87 -18.70
CA LEU A 209 5.34 -6.83 -17.76
C LEU A 209 6.51 -7.27 -16.88
N ALA A 210 6.51 -8.51 -16.39
CA ALA A 210 7.62 -9.06 -15.60
C ALA A 210 8.91 -9.20 -16.42
N ILE A 211 8.81 -9.64 -17.68
CA ILE A 211 9.95 -9.75 -18.59
C ILE A 211 10.52 -8.35 -18.91
N LEU A 212 9.69 -7.35 -19.13
CA LEU A 212 10.14 -5.97 -19.34
C LEU A 212 10.84 -5.42 -18.09
N ALA A 213 10.30 -5.64 -16.89
CA ALA A 213 10.96 -5.22 -15.66
C ALA A 213 12.32 -5.93 -15.44
N LEU A 214 12.42 -7.21 -15.80
CA LEU A 214 13.68 -7.97 -15.80
C LEU A 214 14.66 -7.49 -16.88
N GLY A 215 14.18 -7.15 -18.07
CA GLY A 215 15.01 -6.56 -19.13
C GLY A 215 15.64 -5.24 -18.69
N GLY A 216 14.88 -4.41 -17.97
CA GLY A 216 15.40 -3.18 -17.34
C GLY A 216 16.40 -3.42 -16.21
N LEU A 217 16.52 -4.64 -15.67
CA LEU A 217 17.55 -5.01 -14.68
C LEU A 217 18.88 -5.42 -15.33
N LEU A 218 18.90 -5.76 -16.62
CA LEU A 218 20.09 -6.22 -17.34
C LEU A 218 20.83 -5.11 -18.11
N ILE A 219 20.13 -4.02 -18.43
CA ILE A 219 20.70 -2.77 -18.95
C ILE A 219 21.45 -2.07 -17.83
#